data_AF-A0A4S5AKK4-F1
#
_entry.id   AF-A0A4S5AKK4-F1
#
_cell.length_a   1.000
_cell.length_b   1.000
_cell.length_c   1.000
_cell.angle_alpha   90.00
_cell.angle_beta   90.00
_cell.angle_gamma   90.00
#
_symmetry.space_group_name_H-M   'P 1'
#
loop_
_entity.id
_entity.type
_entity.pdbx_description
1 polymer ?
#
loop_
_entity_poly.entity_id
_entity_poly.type
_entity_poly.pdbx_seq_one_letter_code
_entity_poly.pdbx_strand_id
1 'polypeptide(L)'
;MITEHTAALMTTAPTPPGRLGEALEPADIQRYLGELDTWLRVRRSELEELDAAALGAGRGGELTGDMSLALALWKAISDRYQLVVATWDGGRVLQQERERISALVWGRLDGATDLPGGLAVSLPEAGRL
;
A
#
# COMPACT_ATOMS: atom_id res chain seq x y z
N MET A 1 -26.33 -17.29 19.86
CA MET A 1 -25.30 -16.30 20.25
C MET A 1 -24.00 -17.08 20.43
N ILE A 2 -23.33 -17.37 19.32
CA ILE A 2 -22.04 -18.06 19.29
C ILE A 2 -21.10 -17.13 18.52
N THR A 3 -19.99 -16.85 19.16
CA THR A 3 -18.96 -15.88 18.83
C THR A 3 -18.43 -16.05 17.40
N GLU A 4 -18.91 -15.24 16.46
CA GLU A 4 -18.13 -14.90 15.26
C GLU A 4 -17.04 -13.94 15.74
N HIS A 5 -15.99 -14.49 16.34
CA HIS A 5 -14.76 -13.76 16.61
C HIS A 5 -14.11 -13.55 15.25
N THR A 6 -14.49 -12.43 14.63
CA THR A 6 -13.89 -11.74 13.50
C THR A 6 -12.56 -12.36 13.09
N ALA A 7 -12.60 -13.31 12.16
CA ALA A 7 -11.52 -13.45 11.21
C ALA A 7 -11.54 -12.14 10.44
N ALA A 8 -10.82 -11.13 10.93
CA ALA A 8 -10.66 -9.86 10.24
C ALA A 8 -10.18 -10.23 8.84
N LEU A 9 -11.06 -10.09 7.86
CA LEU A 9 -10.77 -10.34 6.46
C LEU A 9 -9.68 -9.34 6.11
N MET A 10 -8.42 -9.75 6.24
CA MET A 10 -7.27 -8.90 5.96
C MET A 10 -7.45 -8.34 4.56
N THR A 11 -7.70 -7.04 4.46
CA THR A 11 -8.03 -6.40 3.19
C THR A 11 -6.87 -6.62 2.22
N THR A 12 -7.06 -7.45 1.19
CA THR A 12 -5.96 -7.80 0.27
C THR A 12 -5.65 -6.61 -0.64
N ALA A 13 -4.37 -6.34 -0.88
CA ALA A 13 -3.97 -5.29 -1.81
C ALA A 13 -4.50 -5.58 -3.23
N PRO A 14 -4.91 -4.55 -3.98
CA PRO A 14 -5.41 -4.74 -5.33
C PRO A 14 -4.33 -5.29 -6.25
N THR A 15 -4.76 -6.01 -7.29
CA THR A 15 -3.84 -6.55 -8.29
C THR A 15 -3.35 -5.41 -9.18
N PRO A 16 -2.03 -5.19 -9.30
CA PRO A 16 -1.49 -4.14 -10.15
C PRO A 16 -1.77 -4.42 -11.64
N PRO A 17 -2.01 -3.37 -12.45
CA PRO A 17 -2.23 -3.52 -13.89
C PRO A 17 -0.92 -3.71 -14.66
N GLY A 18 -1.02 -4.44 -15.77
CA GLY A 18 0.05 -4.60 -16.76
C GLY A 18 1.37 -5.10 -16.18
N ARG A 19 2.47 -4.54 -16.68
CA ARG A 19 3.86 -4.89 -16.29
C ARG A 19 4.79 -3.71 -16.50
N LEU A 20 5.98 -3.79 -15.92
CA LEU A 20 7.01 -2.75 -15.99
C LEU A 20 7.31 -2.31 -17.43
N GLY A 21 7.27 -0.99 -17.66
CA GLY A 21 7.60 -0.36 -18.95
C GLY A 21 6.47 -0.39 -19.99
N GLU A 22 5.33 -1.01 -19.67
CA GLU A 22 4.15 -1.01 -20.54
C GLU A 22 3.33 0.28 -20.37
N ALA A 23 2.84 0.83 -21.49
CA ALA A 23 1.85 1.89 -21.48
C ALA A 23 0.50 1.33 -21.07
N LEU A 24 0.17 1.44 -19.78
CA LEU A 24 -1.05 0.88 -19.21
C LEU A 24 -2.32 1.50 -19.81
N GLU A 25 -3.40 0.72 -19.86
CA GLU A 25 -4.69 1.22 -20.28
C GLU A 25 -5.27 2.23 -19.27
N PRO A 26 -5.85 3.37 -19.72
CA PRO A 26 -6.35 4.44 -18.84
C PRO A 26 -7.39 3.93 -17.84
N ALA A 27 -8.29 3.05 -18.28
CA ALA A 27 -9.33 2.48 -17.44
C ALA A 27 -8.76 1.59 -16.32
N ASP A 28 -7.69 0.84 -16.61
CA ASP A 28 -7.03 -0.02 -15.62
C ASP A 28 -6.27 0.81 -14.57
N ILE A 29 -5.65 1.91 -14.97
CA ILE A 29 -5.04 2.86 -14.02
C ILE A 29 -6.11 3.42 -13.09
N GLN A 30 -7.22 3.94 -13.64
CA GLN A 30 -8.29 4.54 -12.85
C GLN A 30 -8.90 3.56 -11.85
N ARG A 31 -9.15 2.32 -12.28
CA ARG A 31 -9.66 1.25 -11.42
C ARG A 31 -8.67 0.92 -10.30
N TYR A 32 -7.41 0.67 -10.65
CA TYR A 32 -6.38 0.33 -9.69
C TYR A 32 -6.17 1.44 -8.63
N LEU A 33 -6.20 2.71 -9.03
CA LEU A 33 -6.07 3.83 -8.10
C LEU A 33 -7.24 3.89 -7.11
N GLY A 34 -8.47 3.69 -7.57
CA GLY A 34 -9.64 3.67 -6.67
C GLY A 34 -9.63 2.51 -5.68
N GLU A 35 -9.21 1.32 -6.15
CA GLU A 35 -9.07 0.14 -5.28
C GLU A 35 -7.94 0.33 -4.26
N LEU A 36 -6.79 0.88 -4.68
CA LEU A 36 -5.61 1.09 -3.84
C LEU A 36 -5.85 2.17 -2.78
N ASP A 37 -6.54 3.24 -3.14
CA ASP A 37 -6.99 4.30 -2.23
C ASP A 37 -7.87 3.76 -1.10
N THR A 38 -8.84 2.90 -1.47
CA THR A 38 -9.73 2.24 -0.51
C THR A 38 -8.93 1.32 0.40
N TRP A 39 -8.06 0.49 -0.17
CA TRP A 39 -7.20 -0.41 0.58
C TRP A 39 -6.30 0.34 1.58
N LEU A 40 -5.67 1.46 1.18
CA LEU A 40 -4.80 2.28 2.03
C LEU A 40 -5.53 2.81 3.26
N ARG A 41 -6.77 3.28 3.09
CA ARG A 41 -7.59 3.76 4.21
C ARG A 41 -7.94 2.63 5.17
N VAL A 42 -8.44 1.51 4.66
CA VAL A 42 -8.82 0.38 5.51
C VAL A 42 -7.60 -0.14 6.28
N ARG A 43 -6.45 -0.30 5.61
CA ARG A 43 -5.21 -0.73 6.26
C ARG A 43 -4.73 0.23 7.33
N ARG A 44 -4.90 1.54 7.14
CA ARG A 44 -4.57 2.51 8.20
C ARG A 44 -5.42 2.29 9.44
N SER A 45 -6.74 2.15 9.28
CA SER A 45 -7.66 1.91 10.39
C SER A 45 -7.38 0.57 11.09
N GLU A 46 -7.11 -0.49 10.33
CA GLU A 46 -6.71 -1.79 10.91
C GLU A 46 -5.44 -1.67 11.77
N LEU A 47 -4.43 -0.91 11.32
CA LEU A 47 -3.21 -0.67 12.11
C LEU A 47 -3.47 0.16 13.38
N GLU A 48 -4.36 1.16 13.31
CA GLU A 48 -4.76 1.95 14.48
C GLU A 48 -5.50 1.09 15.52
N GLU A 49 -6.40 0.21 15.07
CA GLU A 49 -7.11 -0.73 15.96
C GLU A 49 -6.15 -1.73 16.61
N LEU A 50 -5.20 -2.27 15.86
CA LEU A 50 -4.18 -3.18 16.39
C LEU A 50 -3.28 -2.51 17.44
N ASP A 51 -2.85 -1.27 17.20
CA ASP A 51 -2.05 -0.51 18.15
C ASP A 51 -2.83 -0.25 19.45
N ALA A 52 -4.09 0.21 19.33
CA ALA A 52 -4.96 0.42 20.49
C ALA A 52 -5.19 -0.87 21.29
N ALA A 53 -5.41 -2.00 20.62
CA ALA A 53 -5.57 -3.29 21.26
C ALA A 53 -4.29 -3.75 21.98
N ALA A 54 -3.12 -3.56 21.37
CA ALA A 54 -1.82 -3.89 21.98
C ALA A 54 -1.56 -3.07 23.25
N LEU A 55 -1.86 -1.77 23.22
CA LEU A 55 -1.76 -0.89 24.38
C LEU A 55 -2.75 -1.29 25.48
N GLY A 56 -4.01 -1.57 25.14
CA GLY A 56 -5.03 -2.02 26.08
C GLY A 56 -4.69 -3.36 26.75
N ALA A 57 -4.00 -4.25 26.05
CA ALA A 57 -3.51 -5.52 26.58
C ALA A 57 -2.18 -5.42 27.36
N GLY A 58 -1.57 -4.22 27.46
CA GLY A 58 -0.27 -4.04 28.09
C GLY A 58 0.93 -4.62 27.31
N ARG A 59 0.72 -4.97 26.03
CA ARG A 59 1.73 -5.59 25.14
C ARG A 59 2.39 -4.59 24.19
N GLY A 60 2.13 -3.30 24.35
CA GLY A 60 2.68 -2.25 23.49
C GLY A 60 4.19 -2.39 23.30
N GLY A 61 4.95 -2.53 24.40
CA GLY A 61 6.41 -2.67 24.34
C GLY A 61 6.91 -3.90 23.56
N GLU A 62 6.17 -5.01 23.55
CA GLU A 62 6.51 -6.21 22.78
C GLU A 62 6.29 -6.00 21.28
N LEU A 63 5.25 -5.25 20.90
CA LEU A 63 4.79 -5.11 19.52
C LEU A 63 5.25 -3.81 18.84
N THR A 64 5.90 -2.90 19.58
CA THR A 64 6.37 -1.60 19.05
C THR A 64 7.19 -1.75 17.76
N GLY A 65 8.09 -2.75 17.68
CA GLY A 65 8.96 -2.95 16.52
C GLY A 65 8.16 -3.33 15.26
N ASP A 66 7.29 -4.32 15.38
CA ASP A 66 6.43 -4.79 14.28
C ASP A 66 5.45 -3.70 13.85
N MET A 67 4.85 -2.98 14.81
CA MET A 67 3.96 -1.85 14.51
C MET A 67 4.70 -0.72 13.79
N SER A 68 5.94 -0.40 14.21
CA SER A 68 6.76 0.61 13.53
C SER A 68 7.08 0.22 12.09
N LEU A 69 7.43 -1.05 11.86
CA LEU A 69 7.67 -1.58 10.51
C LEU A 69 6.42 -1.50 9.63
N ALA A 70 5.27 -1.95 10.16
CA ALA A 70 4.01 -1.94 9.43
C ALA A 70 3.56 -0.51 9.06
N LEU A 71 3.66 0.45 9.99
CA LEU A 71 3.36 1.85 9.73
C LEU A 71 4.30 2.49 8.71
N ALA A 72 5.59 2.16 8.77
CA ALA A 72 6.56 2.68 7.83
C ALA A 72 6.33 2.10 6.41
N LEU A 73 5.96 0.82 6.30
CA LEU A 73 5.59 0.20 5.03
C LEU A 73 4.30 0.84 4.46
N TRP A 74 3.28 1.02 5.29
CA TRP A 74 2.05 1.71 4.91
C TRP A 74 2.34 3.12 4.38
N LYS A 75 3.21 3.87 5.07
CA LYS A 75 3.61 5.22 4.64
C LYS A 75 4.31 5.19 3.28
N ALA A 76 5.25 4.27 3.06
CA ALA A 76 5.96 4.15 1.79
C ALA A 76 5.02 3.85 0.61
N ILE A 77 4.00 2.99 0.83
CA ILE A 77 2.97 2.71 -0.18
C ILE A 77 2.10 3.94 -0.41
N SER A 78 1.67 4.62 0.66
CA SER A 78 0.86 5.84 0.58
C SER A 78 1.58 6.95 -0.19
N ASP A 79 2.85 7.21 0.11
CA ASP A 79 3.67 8.19 -0.59
C ASP A 79 3.78 7.86 -2.09
N ARG A 80 4.02 6.58 -2.43
CA ARG A 80 4.06 6.12 -3.82
C ARG A 80 2.72 6.27 -4.52
N TYR A 81 1.63 5.95 -3.85
CA TYR A 81 0.27 6.16 -4.38
C TYR A 81 0.03 7.63 -4.72
N GLN A 82 0.39 8.56 -3.84
CA GLN A 82 0.25 10.00 -4.12
C GLN A 82 1.07 10.44 -5.34
N LEU A 83 2.28 9.91 -5.53
CA LEU A 83 3.09 10.18 -6.71
C LEU A 83 2.45 9.63 -8.00
N VAL A 84 1.83 8.45 -7.94
CA VAL A 84 1.10 7.88 -9.08
C VAL A 84 -0.14 8.73 -9.40
N VAL A 85 -0.92 9.12 -8.40
CA VAL A 85 -2.09 10.00 -8.58
C VAL A 85 -1.69 11.33 -9.21
N ALA A 86 -0.61 11.94 -8.75
CA ALA A 86 -0.08 13.17 -9.33
C ALA A 86 0.36 12.98 -10.79
N THR A 87 0.94 11.82 -11.12
CA THR A 87 1.34 11.49 -12.50
C THR A 87 0.13 11.21 -13.40
N TRP A 88 -0.97 10.69 -12.83
CA TRP A 88 -2.20 10.35 -13.56
C TRP A 88 -3.00 11.58 -14.02
N ASP A 89 -2.91 12.72 -13.33
CA ASP A 89 -3.57 13.98 -13.68
C ASP A 89 -5.08 13.84 -14.05
N GLY A 90 -5.79 12.91 -13.39
CA GLY A 90 -7.21 12.64 -13.68
C GLY A 90 -7.48 12.07 -15.07
N GLY A 91 -6.48 11.42 -15.69
CA GLY A 91 -6.59 10.71 -16.97
C GLY A 91 -6.13 11.48 -18.20
N ARG A 92 -5.65 12.72 -18.03
CA ARG A 92 -5.08 13.54 -19.12
C ARG A 92 -3.61 13.21 -19.39
N VAL A 93 -3.30 11.93 -19.45
CA VAL A 93 -1.93 11.42 -19.62
C VAL A 93 -1.69 10.92 -21.03
N LEU A 94 -0.47 11.13 -21.55
CA LEU A 94 -0.04 10.54 -22.80
C LEU A 94 0.64 9.20 -22.52
N GLN A 95 1.12 8.55 -23.59
CA GLN A 95 1.78 7.27 -23.49
C GLN A 95 2.95 7.27 -22.49
N GLN A 96 3.80 8.31 -22.52
CA GLN A 96 4.98 8.39 -21.67
C GLN A 96 4.63 8.41 -20.18
N GLU A 97 3.59 9.14 -19.78
CA GLU A 97 3.14 9.19 -18.39
C GLU A 97 2.55 7.86 -17.96
N ARG A 98 1.88 7.12 -18.85
CA ARG A 98 1.36 5.77 -18.55
C ARG A 98 2.49 4.76 -18.34
N GLU A 99 3.55 4.83 -19.14
CA GLU A 99 4.77 4.04 -18.94
C GLU A 99 5.48 4.43 -17.63
N ARG A 100 5.50 5.73 -17.31
CA ARG A 100 6.02 6.22 -16.02
C ARG A 100 5.19 5.70 -14.83
N ILE A 101 3.86 5.67 -14.95
CA ILE A 101 2.98 5.08 -13.94
C ILE A 101 3.30 3.59 -13.77
N SER A 102 3.49 2.84 -14.86
CA SER A 102 3.95 1.45 -14.79
C SER A 102 5.28 1.34 -14.02
N ALA A 103 6.25 2.20 -14.31
CA ALA A 103 7.53 2.23 -13.59
C ALA A 103 7.37 2.54 -12.09
N LEU A 104 6.43 3.41 -11.72
CA LEU A 104 6.14 3.72 -10.32
C LEU A 104 5.46 2.58 -9.57
N VAL A 105 4.57 1.83 -10.23
CA VAL A 105 3.88 0.68 -9.64
C VAL A 105 4.85 -0.48 -9.45
N TRP A 106 5.61 -0.84 -10.48
CA TRP A 106 6.48 -2.03 -10.47
C TRP A 106 7.89 -1.75 -9.93
N GLY A 107 8.29 -0.48 -9.81
CA GLY A 107 9.59 -0.07 -9.30
C GLY A 107 9.68 -0.08 -7.77
N ARG A 108 10.92 -0.18 -7.28
CA ARG A 108 11.25 -0.15 -5.85
C ARG A 108 10.70 1.09 -5.15
N LEU A 109 10.21 0.96 -3.92
CA LEU A 109 9.77 2.06 -3.05
C LEU A 109 10.98 2.83 -2.51
N ASP A 110 11.04 4.14 -2.75
CA ASP A 110 12.21 4.96 -2.37
C ASP A 110 12.39 5.04 -0.85
N GLY A 111 11.28 5.15 -0.09
CA GLY A 111 11.28 5.16 1.38
C GLY A 111 11.42 3.79 2.05
N ALA A 112 11.41 2.69 1.28
CA ALA A 112 11.58 1.35 1.84
C ALA A 112 13.04 1.05 2.23
N THR A 113 14.00 1.83 1.70
CA THR A 113 15.43 1.71 2.01
C THR A 113 15.75 2.04 3.47
N ASP A 114 14.97 2.95 4.08
CA ASP A 114 15.11 3.34 5.48
C ASP A 114 14.36 2.40 6.45
N LEU A 115 13.67 1.38 5.92
CA LEU A 115 13.02 0.36 6.74
C LEU A 115 14.05 -0.54 7.41
N PRO A 116 13.74 -1.07 8.61
CA PRO A 116 14.53 -2.13 9.23
C PRO A 116 14.82 -3.25 8.23
N GLY A 117 16.10 -3.58 8.03
CA GLY A 117 16.54 -4.62 7.10
C GLY A 117 16.74 -4.17 5.65
N GLY A 118 16.56 -2.88 5.32
CA GLY A 118 16.89 -2.32 4.00
C GLY A 118 16.07 -2.90 2.85
N LEU A 119 14.80 -3.22 3.11
CA LEU A 119 13.91 -3.91 2.17
C LEU A 119 13.76 -3.12 0.86
N ALA A 120 14.17 -3.73 -0.24
CA ALA A 120 14.01 -3.22 -1.58
C ALA A 120 12.78 -3.85 -2.25
N VAL A 121 11.58 -3.38 -1.89
CA VAL A 121 10.31 -3.92 -2.40
C VAL A 121 9.58 -2.92 -3.31
N SER A 122 8.84 -3.43 -4.28
CA SER A 122 7.89 -2.69 -5.12
C SER A 122 6.55 -2.47 -4.40
N LEU A 123 5.64 -1.68 -4.98
CA LEU A 123 4.32 -1.43 -4.40
C LEU A 123 3.49 -2.74 -4.25
N PRO A 124 3.38 -3.62 -5.26
CA PRO A 124 2.63 -4.87 -5.12
C PRO A 124 3.25 -5.84 -4.10
N GLU A 125 4.58 -5.84 -3.97
CA GLU A 125 5.27 -6.65 -2.97
C GLU A 125 4.99 -6.13 -1.56
N ALA A 126 5.11 -4.82 -1.37
CA ALA A 126 4.82 -4.16 -0.11
C ALA A 126 3.35 -4.38 0.34
N GLY A 127 2.39 -4.35 -0.59
CA GLY A 127 0.98 -4.60 -0.28
C GLY A 127 0.64 -6.06 0.11
N ARG A 128 1.56 -7.00 -0.07
CA ARG A 128 1.39 -8.42 0.32
C ARG A 128 2.00 -8.77 1.69
N LEU A 129 2.86 -7.91 2.21
CA LEU A 129 3.50 -8.05 3.52
C LEU A 129 2.56 -7.55 4.63
#